data_AF-A0A6H9KRG3-F1
#
_entry.id   AF-A0A6H9KRG3-F1
#
_cell.length_a   1.000
_cell.length_b   1.000
_cell.length_c   1.000
_cell.angle_alpha   90.00
_cell.angle_beta   90.00
_cell.angle_gamma   90.00
#
_symmetry.space_group_name_H-M   'P 1'
#
loop_
_entity.id
_entity.type
_entity.pdbx_description
1 polymer ?
#
loop_
_entity_poly.entity_id
_entity_poly.type
_entity_poly.pdbx_seq_one_letter_code
_entity_poly.pdbx_strand_id
1 'polypeptide(L)'
;MKKKKLTFPLVYIPNDIKVTKDHALLYPEKPKKPKVPKKPEPELKSERGEWLDTPIGCLGLLILLGFVCLFIGRWREGIGYIAIGISLYSLIFIYAIISNRKDDKRNKKMLKAYEQQLNLYKKYEIEYNKNLENYNKKVALLEDSEFRKELADRKLRQALFKCPKPVHIQEQYKQGVSENKFHQKLKDIFGNKILKNHSIADVPVNYMPDFVYYDKESGLCIDIEIDEPYEGHSNQPIHCIGEDTIRNEYFLSKNWLVIRFAEEQVITNPLGCINWIIYFINYCLDSEIKGYKAEKLEKVNCWTKEEAELMAFKLYRNNYIPILEIEDIFRKKVIKNDNSKEEEDDLPF
;
A
#
# COMPACT_ATOMS: atom_id res chain seq x y z
N MET A 1 2.02 26.08 -6.85
CA MET A 1 0.76 25.33 -6.98
C MET A 1 0.08 25.29 -5.62
N LYS A 2 -1.11 25.91 -5.44
CA LYS A 2 -1.88 25.77 -4.19
C LYS A 2 -2.35 24.31 -4.09
N LYS A 3 -1.97 23.59 -3.03
CA LYS A 3 -2.53 22.25 -2.78
C LYS A 3 -4.05 22.40 -2.64
N LYS A 4 -4.81 21.63 -3.42
CA LYS A 4 -6.27 21.61 -3.32
C LYS A 4 -6.64 21.09 -1.92
N LYS A 5 -7.38 21.90 -1.16
CA LYS A 5 -7.81 21.53 0.20
C LYS A 5 -8.78 20.34 0.14
N LEU A 6 -8.67 19.43 1.10
CA LEU A 6 -9.58 18.28 1.23
C LEU A 6 -10.97 18.78 1.66
N THR A 7 -12.03 18.16 1.14
CA THR A 7 -13.42 18.61 1.37
C THR A 7 -14.36 17.43 1.58
N PHE A 8 -15.32 17.59 2.48
CA PHE A 8 -16.46 16.70 2.66
C PHE A 8 -17.48 16.80 1.50
N PRO A 9 -18.29 15.74 1.24
CA PRO A 9 -18.22 14.43 1.90
C PRO A 9 -16.94 13.67 1.52
N LEU A 10 -16.39 12.93 2.48
CA LEU A 10 -15.27 12.01 2.27
C LEU A 10 -15.81 10.61 2.04
N VAL A 11 -15.31 9.94 1.01
CA VAL A 11 -15.81 8.60 0.65
C VAL A 11 -14.63 7.68 0.40
N TYR A 12 -14.65 6.55 1.07
CA TYR A 12 -13.63 5.53 0.96
C TYR A 12 -14.28 4.20 0.57
N ILE A 13 -13.79 3.65 -0.56
CA ILE A 13 -14.25 2.37 -1.10
C ILE A 13 -13.14 1.34 -0.91
N PRO A 14 -13.42 0.14 -0.37
CA PRO A 14 -12.47 -0.96 -0.26
C PRO A 14 -11.89 -1.34 -1.62
N ASN A 15 -10.64 -1.79 -1.66
CA ASN A 15 -9.97 -2.17 -2.90
C ASN A 15 -10.69 -3.31 -3.63
N ASP A 16 -11.16 -4.32 -2.90
CA ASP A 16 -11.93 -5.45 -3.46
C ASP A 16 -13.18 -4.97 -4.21
N ILE A 17 -13.84 -3.89 -3.75
CA ILE A 17 -15.00 -3.30 -4.42
C ILE A 17 -14.56 -2.37 -5.56
N LYS A 18 -13.52 -1.53 -5.36
CA LYS A 18 -12.98 -0.65 -6.43
C LYS A 18 -12.60 -1.42 -7.69
N VAL A 19 -11.98 -2.58 -7.55
CA VAL A 19 -11.59 -3.46 -8.66
C VAL A 19 -12.77 -3.87 -9.53
N THR A 20 -13.99 -3.91 -8.98
CA THR A 20 -15.20 -4.28 -9.73
C THR A 20 -15.70 -3.14 -10.61
N LYS A 21 -15.39 -1.89 -10.23
CA LYS A 21 -15.84 -0.69 -10.94
C LYS A 21 -14.78 -0.12 -11.88
N ASP A 22 -13.51 -0.43 -11.65
CA ASP A 22 -12.43 -0.05 -12.57
C ASP A 22 -12.10 -1.20 -13.52
N HIS A 23 -12.52 -1.07 -14.77
CA HIS A 23 -12.24 -2.06 -15.80
C HIS A 23 -10.75 -2.35 -15.98
N ALA A 24 -9.87 -1.39 -15.76
CA ALA A 24 -8.43 -1.59 -15.88
C ALA A 24 -7.92 -2.59 -14.82
N LEU A 25 -8.52 -2.58 -13.62
CA LEU A 25 -8.17 -3.47 -12.52
C LEU A 25 -8.73 -4.90 -12.68
N LEU A 26 -9.61 -5.14 -13.66
CA LEU A 26 -10.08 -6.48 -13.99
C LEU A 26 -9.04 -7.27 -14.79
N TYR A 27 -8.14 -6.59 -15.51
CA TYR A 27 -7.12 -7.24 -16.33
C TYR A 27 -6.05 -7.89 -15.45
N PRO A 28 -5.65 -9.15 -15.76
CA PRO A 28 -4.56 -9.80 -15.05
C PRO A 28 -3.24 -9.06 -15.26
N GLU A 29 -2.28 -9.20 -14.33
CA GLU A 29 -0.95 -8.67 -14.54
C GLU A 29 -0.23 -9.38 -15.70
N LYS A 30 0.41 -8.61 -16.57
CA LYS A 30 1.21 -9.15 -17.67
C LYS A 30 2.45 -9.85 -17.10
N PRO A 31 2.73 -11.12 -17.47
CA PRO A 31 3.89 -11.83 -16.97
C PRO A 31 5.19 -11.10 -17.36
N LYS A 32 6.17 -11.09 -16.45
CA LYS A 32 7.47 -10.44 -16.66
C LYS A 32 8.40 -11.35 -17.44
N LYS A 33 8.93 -10.86 -18.55
CA LYS A 33 9.88 -11.62 -19.40
C LYS A 33 11.18 -11.90 -18.61
N PRO A 34 11.65 -13.16 -18.54
CA PRO A 34 12.91 -13.49 -17.89
C PRO A 34 14.07 -12.84 -18.64
N LYS A 35 15.13 -12.46 -17.91
CA LYS A 35 16.33 -11.87 -18.48
C LYS A 35 17.29 -12.97 -18.92
N VAL A 36 17.77 -12.89 -20.16
CA VAL A 36 18.77 -13.81 -20.70
C VAL A 36 20.08 -13.65 -19.91
N PRO A 37 20.67 -14.73 -19.39
CA PRO A 37 21.97 -14.66 -18.74
C PRO A 37 23.03 -14.24 -19.75
N LYS A 38 23.94 -13.36 -19.33
CA LYS A 38 25.05 -12.92 -20.18
C LYS A 38 26.15 -13.97 -20.14
N LYS A 39 26.64 -14.36 -21.32
CA LYS A 39 27.80 -15.24 -21.42
C LYS A 39 29.01 -14.53 -20.79
N PRO A 40 29.75 -15.17 -19.87
CA PRO A 40 30.94 -14.58 -19.31
C PRO A 40 31.99 -14.40 -20.41
N GLU A 41 32.62 -13.24 -20.44
CA GLU A 41 33.82 -13.04 -21.24
C GLU A 41 34.96 -13.83 -20.57
N PRO A 42 35.77 -14.57 -21.34
CA PRO A 42 36.93 -15.24 -20.78
C PRO A 42 37.87 -14.18 -20.21
N GLU A 43 38.42 -14.43 -19.01
CA GLU A 43 39.51 -13.59 -18.54
C GLU A 43 40.66 -13.71 -19.53
N LEU A 44 41.11 -12.56 -20.05
CA LEU A 44 42.31 -12.47 -20.86
C LEU A 44 43.41 -13.21 -20.10
N LYS A 45 44.04 -14.20 -20.76
CA LYS A 45 45.23 -14.85 -20.20
C LYS A 45 46.18 -13.75 -19.80
N SER A 46 46.76 -13.83 -18.60
CA SER A 46 47.74 -12.82 -18.21
C SER A 46 48.81 -12.76 -19.29
N GLU A 47 49.05 -11.58 -19.87
CA GLU A 47 50.05 -11.39 -20.94
C GLU A 47 51.43 -11.94 -20.52
N ARG A 48 51.67 -12.08 -19.22
CA ARG A 48 52.87 -12.67 -18.61
C ARG A 48 53.10 -14.16 -18.94
N GLY A 49 52.08 -14.91 -19.36
CA GLY A 49 52.18 -16.35 -19.65
C GLY A 49 52.39 -16.70 -21.13
N GLU A 50 52.07 -15.82 -22.07
CA GLU A 50 52.14 -16.12 -23.51
C GLU A 50 53.57 -16.10 -24.07
N TRP A 51 54.49 -15.34 -23.45
CA TRP A 51 55.89 -15.23 -23.89
C TRP A 51 56.71 -16.51 -23.62
N LEU A 52 56.25 -17.38 -22.72
CA LEU A 52 56.92 -18.65 -22.37
C LEU A 52 56.45 -19.82 -23.24
N ASP A 53 55.24 -19.78 -23.78
CA ASP A 53 54.70 -20.77 -24.73
C ASP A 53 55.00 -20.40 -26.21
N THR A 54 55.64 -19.27 -26.45
CA THR A 54 56.06 -18.81 -27.79
C THR A 54 57.57 -19.04 -28.02
N PRO A 55 58.04 -19.11 -29.28
CA PRO A 55 59.47 -19.27 -29.61
C PRO A 55 60.41 -18.26 -28.94
N ILE A 56 59.86 -17.14 -28.44
CA ILE A 56 60.58 -16.06 -27.73
C ILE A 56 61.06 -16.53 -26.34
N GLY A 57 60.30 -17.37 -25.64
CA GLY A 57 60.70 -17.95 -24.36
C GLY A 57 61.91 -18.89 -24.49
N CYS A 58 61.95 -19.65 -25.59
CA CYS A 58 63.12 -20.44 -25.98
C CYS A 58 64.32 -19.56 -26.34
N LEU A 59 64.09 -18.40 -26.98
CA LEU A 59 65.13 -17.42 -27.30
C LEU A 59 65.77 -16.82 -26.03
N GLY A 60 64.97 -16.53 -24.99
CA GLY A 60 65.48 -16.07 -23.71
C GLY A 60 66.38 -17.10 -23.01
N LEU A 61 66.03 -18.39 -23.12
CA LEU A 61 66.84 -19.50 -22.61
C LEU A 61 68.15 -19.66 -23.41
N LEU A 62 68.11 -19.46 -24.73
CA LEU A 62 69.29 -19.46 -25.61
C LEU A 62 70.22 -18.27 -25.34
N ILE A 63 69.67 -17.08 -25.05
CA ILE A 63 70.47 -15.90 -24.67
C ILE A 63 71.14 -16.12 -23.30
N LEU A 64 70.42 -16.73 -22.35
CA LEU A 64 70.98 -17.08 -21.04
C LEU A 64 72.11 -18.12 -21.16
N LEU A 65 71.93 -19.14 -22.01
CA LEU A 65 72.98 -20.11 -22.38
C LEU A 65 74.15 -19.45 -23.12
N GLY A 66 73.90 -18.46 -23.98
CA GLY A 66 74.93 -17.68 -24.65
C GLY A 66 75.78 -16.86 -23.67
N PHE A 67 75.16 -16.25 -22.66
CA PHE A 67 75.86 -15.57 -21.57
C PHE A 67 76.68 -16.55 -20.71
N VAL A 68 76.19 -17.77 -20.49
CA VAL A 68 76.95 -18.84 -19.81
C VAL A 68 78.26 -19.13 -20.57
N CYS A 69 78.22 -19.24 -21.90
CA CYS A 69 79.40 -19.50 -22.71
C CYS A 69 80.47 -18.40 -22.63
N LEU A 70 80.08 -17.13 -22.47
CA LEU A 70 81.00 -16.00 -22.34
C LEU A 70 81.76 -15.98 -20.99
N PHE A 71 81.20 -16.60 -19.94
CA PHE A 71 81.82 -16.67 -18.61
C PHE A 71 82.70 -17.91 -18.37
N ILE A 72 82.76 -18.85 -19.34
CA ILE A 72 83.66 -20.02 -19.33
C ILE A 72 85.15 -19.60 -19.37
N GLY A 73 85.49 -18.32 -19.52
CA GLY A 73 86.86 -17.81 -19.38
C GLY A 73 87.36 -17.60 -17.92
N ARG A 74 86.49 -17.59 -16.90
CA ARG A 74 86.87 -17.34 -15.48
C ARG A 74 86.21 -18.36 -14.54
N TRP A 75 86.86 -19.51 -14.36
CA TRP A 75 86.25 -20.77 -13.90
C TRP A 75 85.92 -20.95 -12.41
N ARG A 76 86.26 -20.04 -11.49
CA ARG A 76 86.03 -20.28 -10.04
C ARG A 76 84.84 -19.57 -9.40
N GLU A 77 84.28 -18.53 -10.03
CA GLU A 77 83.15 -17.77 -9.44
C GLU A 77 81.87 -17.76 -10.31
N GLY A 78 81.95 -18.13 -11.60
CA GLY A 78 80.82 -18.02 -12.55
C GLY A 78 79.73 -19.09 -12.41
N ILE A 79 80.06 -20.28 -11.91
CA ILE A 79 79.12 -21.43 -11.85
C ILE A 79 77.94 -21.15 -10.90
N GLY A 80 78.18 -20.44 -9.80
CA GLY A 80 77.14 -20.07 -8.84
C GLY A 80 76.08 -19.15 -9.46
N TYR A 81 76.49 -18.13 -10.22
CA TYR A 81 75.56 -17.21 -10.88
C TYR A 81 74.69 -17.88 -11.94
N ILE A 82 75.24 -18.87 -12.66
CA ILE A 82 74.49 -19.66 -13.65
C ILE A 82 73.41 -20.50 -12.97
N ALA A 83 73.76 -21.20 -11.89
CA ALA A 83 72.81 -22.01 -11.14
C ALA A 83 71.66 -21.17 -10.56
N ILE A 84 71.96 -19.94 -10.08
CA ILE A 84 70.96 -18.99 -9.59
C ILE A 84 70.06 -18.50 -10.74
N GLY A 85 70.63 -18.14 -11.89
CA GLY A 85 69.87 -17.70 -13.06
C GLY A 85 68.89 -18.75 -13.59
N ILE A 86 69.34 -20.01 -13.70
CA ILE A 86 68.48 -21.14 -14.10
C ILE A 86 67.37 -21.38 -13.08
N SER A 87 67.68 -21.28 -11.78
CA SER A 87 66.71 -21.45 -10.71
C SER A 87 65.63 -20.37 -10.74
N LEU A 88 66.01 -19.10 -10.92
CA LEU A 88 65.07 -17.98 -11.04
C LEU A 88 64.19 -18.10 -12.29
N TYR A 89 64.77 -18.46 -13.43
CA TYR A 89 64.00 -18.70 -14.66
C TYR A 89 62.99 -19.86 -14.47
N SER A 90 63.43 -20.96 -13.85
CA SER A 90 62.57 -22.10 -13.56
C SER A 90 61.41 -21.74 -12.63
N LEU A 91 61.64 -20.89 -11.63
CA LEU A 91 60.59 -20.38 -10.74
C LEU A 91 59.58 -19.50 -11.49
N ILE A 92 60.03 -18.62 -12.39
CA ILE A 92 59.16 -17.79 -13.24
C ILE A 92 58.32 -18.68 -14.16
N PHE A 93 58.93 -19.69 -14.77
CA PHE A 93 58.25 -20.63 -15.65
C PHE A 93 57.19 -21.46 -14.91
N ILE A 94 57.54 -22.01 -13.74
CA ILE A 94 56.59 -22.75 -12.88
C ILE A 94 55.45 -21.84 -12.44
N TYR A 95 55.74 -20.59 -12.06
CA TYR A 95 54.72 -19.61 -11.69
C TYR A 95 53.76 -19.31 -12.85
N ALA A 96 54.26 -19.12 -14.06
CA ALA A 96 53.45 -18.89 -15.26
C ALA A 96 52.51 -20.07 -15.56
N ILE A 97 53.02 -21.31 -15.49
CA ILE A 97 52.20 -22.52 -15.66
C ILE A 97 51.10 -22.60 -14.59
N ILE A 98 51.43 -22.32 -13.33
CA ILE A 98 50.45 -22.33 -12.24
C ILE A 98 49.38 -21.24 -12.45
N SER A 99 49.77 -20.05 -12.90
CA SER A 99 48.85 -18.95 -13.21
C SER A 99 47.89 -19.32 -14.34
N ASN A 100 48.41 -19.80 -15.48
CA ASN A 100 47.59 -20.21 -16.63
C ASN A 100 46.59 -21.33 -16.24
N ARG A 101 47.03 -22.32 -15.45
CA ARG A 101 46.13 -23.38 -14.94
C ARG A 101 45.03 -22.85 -14.03
N LYS A 102 45.31 -21.82 -13.22
CA LYS A 102 44.32 -21.17 -12.36
C LYS A 102 43.29 -20.41 -13.20
N ASP A 103 43.73 -19.66 -14.20
CA ASP A 103 42.86 -18.91 -15.12
C ASP A 103 41.95 -19.86 -15.91
N ASP A 104 42.49 -20.96 -16.45
CA ASP A 104 41.71 -22.01 -17.11
C ASP A 104 40.66 -22.64 -16.19
N LYS A 105 41.05 -22.94 -14.93
CA LYS A 105 40.12 -23.51 -13.93
C LYS A 105 39.01 -22.52 -13.59
N ARG A 106 39.32 -21.23 -13.49
CA ARG A 106 38.35 -20.16 -13.22
C ARG A 106 37.40 -19.97 -14.41
N ASN A 107 37.93 -19.89 -15.63
CA ASN A 107 37.14 -19.81 -16.87
C ASN A 107 36.19 -21.01 -17.00
N LYS A 108 36.67 -22.25 -16.76
CA LYS A 108 35.81 -23.45 -16.73
C LYS A 108 34.70 -23.37 -15.67
N LYS A 109 35.00 -22.85 -14.47
CA LYS A 109 34.00 -22.65 -13.42
C LYS A 109 32.94 -21.62 -13.83
N MET A 110 33.35 -20.51 -14.43
CA MET A 110 32.43 -19.47 -14.93
C MET A 110 31.52 -20.01 -16.03
N LEU A 111 32.06 -20.79 -16.98
CA LEU A 111 31.27 -21.44 -18.02
C LEU A 111 30.24 -22.41 -17.44
N LYS A 112 30.64 -23.24 -16.46
CA LYS A 112 29.70 -24.15 -15.78
C LYS A 112 28.59 -23.41 -15.04
N ALA A 113 28.92 -22.30 -14.36
CA ALA A 113 27.92 -21.46 -13.70
C ALA A 113 26.97 -20.81 -14.72
N TYR A 114 27.49 -20.35 -15.85
CA TYR A 114 26.69 -19.83 -16.97
C TYR A 114 25.76 -20.89 -17.55
N GLU A 115 26.23 -22.12 -17.79
CA GLU A 115 25.39 -23.22 -18.26
C GLU A 115 24.25 -23.54 -17.29
N GLN A 116 24.51 -23.52 -15.98
CA GLN A 116 23.48 -23.68 -14.96
C GLN A 116 22.45 -22.56 -15.02
N GLN A 117 22.89 -21.30 -15.12
CA GLN A 117 22.01 -20.14 -15.26
C GLN A 117 21.19 -20.21 -16.55
N LEU A 118 21.79 -20.65 -17.66
CA LEU A 118 21.13 -20.82 -18.95
C LEU A 118 20.05 -21.90 -18.89
N ASN A 119 20.33 -23.02 -18.21
CA ASN A 119 19.32 -24.06 -17.98
C ASN A 119 18.16 -23.57 -17.12
N LEU A 120 18.45 -22.75 -16.10
CA LEU A 120 17.41 -22.13 -15.26
C LEU A 120 16.57 -21.12 -16.07
N TYR A 121 17.23 -20.29 -16.88
CA TYR A 121 16.57 -19.38 -17.82
C TYR A 121 15.63 -20.12 -18.76
N LYS A 122 16.07 -21.22 -19.39
CA LYS A 122 15.23 -22.03 -20.29
C LYS A 122 13.97 -22.53 -19.59
N LYS A 123 14.07 -22.97 -18.32
CA LYS A 123 12.90 -23.38 -17.52
C LYS A 123 11.94 -22.20 -17.30
N TYR A 124 12.46 -21.05 -16.89
CA TYR A 124 11.65 -19.85 -16.69
C TYR A 124 11.05 -19.31 -17.98
N GLU A 125 11.72 -19.48 -19.12
CA GLU A 125 11.20 -19.09 -20.44
C GLU A 125 10.01 -19.94 -20.85
N ILE A 126 10.07 -21.26 -20.63
CA ILE A 126 8.93 -22.16 -20.86
C ILE A 126 7.74 -21.76 -19.99
N GLU A 127 7.98 -21.53 -18.69
CA GLU A 127 6.94 -21.10 -17.76
C GLU A 127 6.35 -19.73 -18.14
N TYR A 128 7.20 -18.77 -18.50
CA TYR A 128 6.81 -17.45 -18.98
C TYR A 128 5.91 -17.56 -20.21
N ASN A 129 6.26 -18.38 -21.20
CA ASN A 129 5.46 -18.53 -22.42
C ASN A 129 4.08 -19.13 -22.12
N LYS A 130 4.00 -20.14 -21.23
CA LYS A 130 2.72 -20.71 -20.77
C LYS A 130 1.87 -19.65 -20.06
N ASN A 131 2.49 -18.87 -19.18
CA ASN A 131 1.79 -17.80 -18.46
C ASN A 131 1.33 -16.68 -19.40
N LEU A 132 2.11 -16.36 -20.44
CA LEU A 132 1.77 -15.37 -21.46
C LEU A 132 0.59 -15.84 -22.32
N GLU A 133 0.54 -17.12 -22.70
CA GLU A 133 -0.59 -17.69 -23.41
C GLU A 133 -1.88 -17.61 -22.58
N ASN A 134 -1.80 -18.01 -21.30
CA ASN A 134 -2.93 -17.89 -20.37
C ASN A 134 -3.37 -16.44 -20.16
N TYR A 135 -2.42 -15.52 -20.06
CA TYR A 135 -2.70 -14.08 -19.98
C TYR A 135 -3.46 -13.61 -21.23
N ASN A 136 -2.97 -13.92 -22.43
CA ASN A 136 -3.60 -13.50 -23.69
C ASN A 136 -5.03 -14.08 -23.82
N LYS A 137 -5.25 -15.34 -23.44
CA LYS A 137 -6.58 -15.96 -23.41
C LYS A 137 -7.54 -15.21 -22.47
N LYS A 138 -7.08 -14.84 -21.27
CA LYS A 138 -7.88 -14.05 -20.32
C LYS A 138 -8.18 -12.65 -20.84
N VAL A 139 -7.20 -11.98 -21.45
CA VAL A 139 -7.39 -10.64 -22.05
C VAL A 139 -8.42 -10.70 -23.17
N ALA A 140 -8.36 -11.69 -24.07
CA ALA A 140 -9.33 -11.85 -25.14
C ALA A 140 -10.77 -12.05 -24.61
N LEU A 141 -10.95 -12.84 -23.55
CA LEU A 141 -12.26 -12.98 -22.89
C LEU A 141 -12.74 -11.66 -22.29
N LEU A 142 -11.83 -10.86 -21.74
CA LEU A 142 -12.13 -9.54 -21.21
C LEU A 142 -12.39 -8.48 -22.30
N GLU A 143 -12.23 -8.77 -23.59
CA GLU A 143 -12.67 -7.85 -24.66
C GLU A 143 -14.19 -7.89 -24.85
N ASP A 144 -14.85 -8.96 -24.42
CA ASP A 144 -16.31 -9.10 -24.39
C ASP A 144 -16.91 -8.28 -23.23
N SER A 145 -17.84 -7.38 -23.55
CA SER A 145 -18.49 -6.51 -22.56
C SER A 145 -19.40 -7.24 -21.59
N GLU A 146 -20.11 -8.27 -22.03
CA GLU A 146 -21.00 -9.05 -21.16
C GLU A 146 -20.16 -9.87 -20.18
N PHE A 147 -19.12 -10.55 -20.67
CA PHE A 147 -18.21 -11.30 -19.81
C PHE A 147 -17.52 -10.41 -18.77
N ARG A 148 -17.06 -9.21 -19.17
CA ARG A 148 -16.49 -8.23 -18.22
C ARG A 148 -17.46 -7.87 -17.12
N LYS A 149 -18.72 -7.61 -17.47
CA LYS A 149 -19.77 -7.25 -16.51
C LYS A 149 -20.04 -8.42 -15.57
N GLU A 150 -20.22 -9.63 -16.09
CA GLU A 150 -20.44 -10.83 -15.28
C GLU A 150 -19.28 -11.09 -14.31
N LEU A 151 -18.03 -10.91 -14.75
CA LEU A 151 -16.85 -11.05 -13.91
C LEU A 151 -16.82 -9.98 -12.81
N ALA A 152 -17.13 -8.73 -13.14
CA ALA A 152 -17.21 -7.64 -12.18
C ALA A 152 -18.27 -7.93 -11.11
N ASP A 153 -19.47 -8.35 -11.52
CA ASP A 153 -20.57 -8.72 -10.63
C ASP A 153 -20.18 -9.89 -9.71
N ARG A 154 -19.50 -10.89 -10.26
CA ARG A 154 -19.00 -12.04 -9.47
C ARG A 154 -17.98 -11.61 -8.43
N LYS A 155 -17.01 -10.77 -8.82
CA LYS A 155 -16.01 -10.22 -7.89
C LYS A 155 -16.66 -9.34 -6.82
N LEU A 156 -17.67 -8.54 -7.18
CA LEU A 156 -18.44 -7.73 -6.24
C LEU A 156 -19.15 -8.59 -5.21
N ARG A 157 -19.89 -9.61 -5.64
CA ARG A 157 -20.55 -10.55 -4.72
C ARG A 157 -19.56 -11.23 -3.78
N GLN A 158 -18.38 -11.61 -4.28
CA GLN A 158 -17.31 -12.17 -3.43
C GLN A 158 -16.79 -11.14 -2.42
N ALA A 159 -16.59 -9.89 -2.83
CA ALA A 159 -16.14 -8.82 -1.94
C ALA A 159 -17.16 -8.54 -0.83
N LEU A 160 -18.44 -8.45 -1.17
CA LEU A 160 -19.53 -8.23 -0.23
C LEU A 160 -19.77 -9.43 0.69
N PHE A 161 -19.57 -10.66 0.20
CA PHE A 161 -19.68 -11.86 1.04
C PHE A 161 -18.62 -11.92 2.14
N LYS A 162 -17.42 -11.35 1.90
CA LYS A 162 -16.37 -11.24 2.93
C LYS A 162 -16.67 -10.18 3.99
N CYS A 163 -17.64 -9.30 3.75
CA CYS A 163 -18.00 -8.23 4.66
C CYS A 163 -18.53 -8.82 5.97
N PRO A 164 -17.89 -8.57 7.13
CA PRO A 164 -18.44 -9.03 8.39
C PRO A 164 -19.77 -8.32 8.65
N LYS A 165 -20.76 -9.09 9.09
CA LYS A 165 -22.08 -8.55 9.40
C LYS A 165 -21.98 -7.65 10.65
N PRO A 166 -22.71 -6.53 10.68
CA PRO A 166 -22.79 -5.70 11.87
C PRO A 166 -23.38 -6.49 13.03
N VAL A 167 -22.77 -6.36 14.20
CA VAL A 167 -23.27 -6.87 15.48
C VAL A 167 -23.62 -5.70 16.38
N HIS A 168 -24.63 -5.87 17.22
CA HIS A 168 -24.98 -4.87 18.22
C HIS A 168 -23.89 -4.79 19.30
N ILE A 169 -23.44 -3.58 19.61
CA ILE A 169 -22.44 -3.31 20.64
C ILE A 169 -23.14 -2.67 21.83
N GLN A 170 -23.00 -3.27 23.01
CA GLN A 170 -23.75 -2.90 24.21
C GLN A 170 -23.26 -1.61 24.88
N GLU A 171 -22.04 -1.19 24.59
CA GLU A 171 -21.48 0.04 25.16
C GLU A 171 -22.30 1.27 24.75
N GLN A 172 -22.56 2.16 25.71
CA GLN A 172 -23.24 3.43 25.45
C GLN A 172 -22.22 4.45 24.98
N TYR A 173 -22.38 4.91 23.74
CA TYR A 173 -21.56 5.97 23.16
C TYR A 173 -22.26 7.32 23.31
N LYS A 174 -21.48 8.39 23.49
CA LYS A 174 -22.00 9.75 23.52
C LYS A 174 -22.58 10.07 22.15
N GLN A 175 -23.86 10.43 22.11
CA GLN A 175 -24.50 10.88 20.88
C GLN A 175 -24.44 12.40 20.75
N GLY A 176 -24.02 12.88 19.59
CA GLY A 176 -24.15 14.24 19.14
C GLY A 176 -25.62 14.67 19.01
N VAL A 177 -25.86 15.98 19.09
CA VAL A 177 -27.22 16.55 18.99
C VAL A 177 -27.78 16.41 17.57
N SER A 178 -26.91 16.52 16.57
CA SER A 178 -27.23 16.41 15.14
C SER A 178 -27.61 14.99 14.70
N GLU A 179 -27.05 13.97 15.35
CA GLU A 179 -27.29 12.55 15.03
C GLU A 179 -28.78 12.16 15.08
N ASN A 180 -29.52 12.60 16.11
CA ASN A 180 -30.88 12.10 16.32
C ASN A 180 -31.84 12.53 15.21
N LYS A 181 -31.73 13.77 14.73
CA LYS A 181 -32.55 14.28 13.63
C LYS A 181 -32.17 13.63 12.31
N PHE A 182 -30.88 13.44 12.06
CA PHE A 182 -30.42 12.78 10.85
C PHE A 182 -30.81 11.30 10.82
N HIS A 183 -30.72 10.61 11.97
CA HIS A 183 -31.14 9.23 12.13
C HIS A 183 -32.60 9.00 11.73
N GLN A 184 -33.51 9.90 12.13
CA GLN A 184 -34.92 9.81 11.70
C GLN A 184 -35.03 9.90 10.18
N LYS A 185 -34.38 10.87 9.55
CA LYS A 185 -34.39 11.01 8.07
C LYS A 185 -33.77 9.80 7.37
N LEU A 186 -32.69 9.25 7.91
CA LEU A 186 -32.08 8.02 7.41
C LEU A 186 -33.06 6.85 7.51
N LYS A 187 -33.75 6.69 8.64
CA LYS A 187 -34.75 5.64 8.84
C LYS A 187 -35.98 5.79 7.96
N ASP A 188 -36.46 7.00 7.73
CA ASP A 188 -37.60 7.26 6.84
C ASP A 188 -37.33 6.73 5.41
N ILE A 189 -36.06 6.68 5.02
CA ILE A 189 -35.64 6.38 3.65
C ILE A 189 -35.12 4.94 3.51
N PHE A 190 -34.27 4.51 4.44
CA PHE A 190 -33.61 3.20 4.38
C PHE A 190 -34.22 2.18 5.34
N GLY A 191 -35.16 2.59 6.19
CA GLY A 191 -35.90 1.71 7.10
C GLY A 191 -34.99 0.95 8.05
N ASN A 192 -35.14 -0.38 8.06
CA ASN A 192 -34.39 -1.30 8.89
C ASN A 192 -32.94 -1.53 8.44
N LYS A 193 -32.52 -0.95 7.31
CA LYS A 193 -31.12 -1.00 6.86
C LYS A 193 -30.23 -0.03 7.64
N ILE A 194 -30.78 0.92 8.38
CA ILE A 194 -30.01 1.86 9.21
C ILE A 194 -29.97 1.36 10.65
N LEU A 195 -28.75 1.17 11.15
CA LEU A 195 -28.46 0.64 12.47
C LEU A 195 -27.67 1.68 13.29
N LYS A 196 -27.97 1.73 14.59
CA LYS A 196 -27.21 2.47 15.61
C LYS A 196 -26.60 1.49 16.59
N ASN A 197 -25.46 1.84 17.20
CA ASN A 197 -24.75 0.97 18.15
C ASN A 197 -24.48 -0.41 17.53
N HIS A 198 -24.06 -0.41 16.26
CA HIS A 198 -23.71 -1.60 15.52
C HIS A 198 -22.36 -1.37 14.86
N SER A 199 -21.52 -2.39 14.86
CA SER A 199 -20.22 -2.35 14.19
C SER A 199 -19.72 -3.78 13.92
N ILE A 200 -18.46 -3.91 13.52
CA ILE A 200 -17.76 -5.18 13.44
C ILE A 200 -17.54 -5.73 14.86
N ALA A 201 -17.59 -7.05 15.03
CA ALA A 201 -17.25 -7.67 16.31
C ALA A 201 -15.83 -7.27 16.74
N ASP A 202 -15.65 -7.02 18.03
CA ASP A 202 -14.39 -6.58 18.64
C ASP A 202 -13.84 -5.26 18.05
N VAL A 203 -14.74 -4.36 17.62
CA VAL A 203 -14.36 -3.02 17.18
C VAL A 203 -13.68 -2.26 18.34
N PRO A 204 -12.59 -1.51 18.08
CA PRO A 204 -12.07 -0.57 19.05
C PRO A 204 -13.15 0.45 19.46
N VAL A 205 -13.24 0.77 20.75
CA VAL A 205 -14.26 1.68 21.32
C VAL A 205 -14.31 3.02 20.58
N ASN A 206 -13.16 3.56 20.20
CA ASN A 206 -13.04 4.82 19.48
C ASN A 206 -13.38 4.75 17.98
N TYR A 207 -13.70 3.57 17.45
CA TYR A 207 -14.07 3.37 16.04
C TYR A 207 -15.56 3.12 15.86
N MET A 208 -16.38 3.29 16.91
CA MET A 208 -17.83 3.11 16.80
C MET A 208 -18.41 4.03 15.72
N PRO A 209 -19.13 3.47 14.71
CA PRO A 209 -19.85 4.27 13.74
C PRO A 209 -20.97 5.11 14.35
N ASP A 210 -21.22 6.31 13.83
CA ASP A 210 -22.44 7.06 14.15
C ASP A 210 -23.67 6.32 13.64
N PHE A 211 -23.61 5.87 12.38
CA PHE A 211 -24.60 5.00 11.77
C PHE A 211 -23.96 3.91 10.91
N VAL A 212 -24.64 2.77 10.84
CA VAL A 212 -24.32 1.74 9.86
C VAL A 212 -25.49 1.57 8.91
N TYR A 213 -25.21 1.68 7.60
CA TYR A 213 -26.09 1.11 6.59
C TYR A 213 -25.72 -0.34 6.36
N TYR A 214 -26.68 -1.24 6.50
CA TYR A 214 -26.52 -2.65 6.23
C TYR A 214 -27.65 -3.20 5.37
N ASP A 215 -27.30 -3.62 4.17
CA ASP A 215 -28.20 -4.32 3.28
C ASP A 215 -27.97 -5.84 3.34
N LYS A 216 -28.88 -6.55 4.01
CA LYS A 216 -28.79 -8.00 4.22
C LYS A 216 -28.77 -8.80 2.92
N GLU A 217 -29.42 -8.30 1.87
CA GLU A 217 -29.56 -9.00 0.59
C GLU A 217 -28.26 -8.97 -0.20
N SER A 218 -27.64 -7.79 -0.33
CA SER A 218 -26.37 -7.62 -1.03
C SER A 218 -25.15 -7.93 -0.17
N GLY A 219 -25.26 -7.81 1.15
CA GLY A 219 -24.13 -7.84 2.08
C GLY A 219 -23.37 -6.51 2.19
N LEU A 220 -23.89 -5.43 1.60
CA LEU A 220 -23.27 -4.11 1.66
C LEU A 220 -23.33 -3.53 3.07
N CYS A 221 -22.17 -3.17 3.62
CA CYS A 221 -22.03 -2.42 4.85
C CYS A 221 -21.35 -1.08 4.57
N ILE A 222 -21.91 0.00 5.12
CA ILE A 222 -21.35 1.35 5.06
C ILE A 222 -21.30 1.93 6.48
N ASP A 223 -20.11 2.30 6.90
CA ASP A 223 -19.81 3.18 8.03
C ASP A 223 -20.15 4.62 7.64
N ILE A 224 -21.10 5.25 8.33
CA ILE A 224 -21.56 6.61 8.06
C ILE A 224 -21.24 7.48 9.26
N GLU A 225 -20.47 8.54 9.00
CA GLU A 225 -19.86 9.40 10.02
C GLU A 225 -20.25 10.86 9.86
N ILE A 226 -20.39 11.53 11.00
CA ILE A 226 -20.65 12.95 11.14
C ILE A 226 -19.46 13.59 11.85
N ASP A 227 -18.62 14.26 11.07
CA ASP A 227 -17.42 14.89 11.57
C ASP A 227 -17.74 16.29 12.09
N GLU A 228 -17.51 16.51 13.38
CA GLU A 228 -17.63 17.81 14.02
C GLU A 228 -16.23 18.44 14.17
N PRO A 229 -16.08 19.76 14.07
CA PRO A 229 -14.76 20.38 14.20
C PRO A 229 -14.19 20.32 15.62
N TYR A 230 -15.05 20.21 16.63
CA TYR A 230 -14.66 20.14 18.03
C TYR A 230 -15.76 19.50 18.89
N GLU A 231 -15.39 18.83 19.98
CA GLU A 231 -16.35 18.24 20.93
C GLU A 231 -17.16 19.38 21.60
N GLY A 232 -18.50 19.30 21.56
CA GLY A 232 -19.37 20.39 22.04
C GLY A 232 -19.25 20.71 23.53
N HIS A 233 -18.73 19.80 24.35
CA HIS A 233 -18.57 20.02 25.79
C HIS A 233 -17.20 20.61 26.16
N SER A 234 -16.12 20.00 25.67
CA SER A 234 -14.75 20.36 26.03
C SER A 234 -14.12 21.39 25.08
N ASN A 235 -14.76 21.66 23.94
CA ASN A 235 -14.24 22.46 22.83
C ASN A 235 -12.91 21.94 22.27
N GLN A 236 -12.55 20.68 22.56
CA GLN A 236 -11.34 20.09 22.02
C GLN A 236 -11.52 19.76 20.53
N PRO A 237 -10.54 20.10 19.68
CA PRO A 237 -10.50 19.68 18.28
C PRO A 237 -10.63 18.16 18.14
N ILE A 238 -11.45 17.74 17.18
CA ILE A 238 -11.62 16.33 16.80
C ILE A 238 -11.78 16.21 15.28
N HIS A 239 -11.63 15.00 14.75
CA HIS A 239 -11.79 14.68 13.32
C HIS A 239 -10.93 15.55 12.39
N CYS A 240 -9.73 15.91 12.86
CA CYS A 240 -8.83 16.73 12.07
C CYS A 240 -8.17 15.90 10.95
N ILE A 241 -7.72 16.58 9.90
CA ILE A 241 -7.05 15.92 8.77
C ILE A 241 -5.92 15.01 9.26
N GLY A 242 -6.07 13.71 8.99
CA GLY A 242 -5.09 12.66 9.31
C GLY A 242 -5.42 11.82 10.54
N GLU A 243 -6.28 12.28 11.45
CA GLU A 243 -6.57 11.60 12.72
C GLU A 243 -7.35 10.28 12.51
N ASP A 244 -8.36 10.29 11.66
CA ASP A 244 -9.23 9.13 11.42
C ASP A 244 -8.70 8.14 10.36
N THR A 245 -7.43 8.27 9.94
CA THR A 245 -6.87 7.43 8.86
C THR A 245 -6.88 5.94 9.23
N ILE A 246 -6.39 5.60 10.42
CA ILE A 246 -6.31 4.21 10.90
C ILE A 246 -7.71 3.62 11.11
N ARG A 247 -8.65 4.45 11.58
CA ARG A 247 -10.06 4.09 11.70
C ARG A 247 -10.67 3.72 10.35
N ASN A 248 -10.51 4.59 9.35
CA ASN A 248 -11.00 4.32 8.00
C ASN A 248 -10.37 3.03 7.44
N GLU A 249 -9.06 2.85 7.61
CA GLU A 249 -8.34 1.64 7.19
C GLU A 249 -8.87 0.36 7.86
N TYR A 250 -9.25 0.43 9.14
CA TYR A 250 -9.87 -0.69 9.85
C TYR A 250 -11.14 -1.18 9.13
N PHE A 251 -12.08 -0.29 8.84
CA PHE A 251 -13.33 -0.63 8.13
C PHE A 251 -13.08 -1.09 6.69
N LEU A 252 -12.22 -0.37 5.96
CA LEU A 252 -11.89 -0.70 4.57
C LEU A 252 -11.23 -2.08 4.44
N SER A 253 -10.38 -2.47 5.40
CA SER A 253 -9.74 -3.79 5.43
C SER A 253 -10.74 -4.94 5.60
N LYS A 254 -11.95 -4.63 6.09
CA LYS A 254 -13.07 -5.56 6.28
C LYS A 254 -14.16 -5.39 5.21
N ASN A 255 -13.86 -4.70 4.11
CA ASN A 255 -14.81 -4.42 3.02
C ASN A 255 -16.06 -3.62 3.46
N TRP A 256 -15.96 -2.84 4.53
CA TRP A 256 -16.97 -1.81 4.84
C TRP A 256 -16.60 -0.53 4.09
N LEU A 257 -17.57 0.09 3.43
CA LEU A 257 -17.39 1.43 2.86
C LEU A 257 -17.44 2.45 3.99
N VAL A 258 -16.78 3.58 3.80
CA VAL A 258 -16.83 4.69 4.76
C VAL A 258 -17.31 5.94 4.03
N ILE A 259 -18.34 6.60 4.57
CA ILE A 259 -18.82 7.91 4.13
C ILE A 259 -18.80 8.84 5.34
N ARG A 260 -18.04 9.93 5.25
CA ARG A 260 -17.98 10.96 6.29
C ARG A 260 -18.56 12.27 5.77
N PHE A 261 -19.45 12.89 6.53
CA PHE A 261 -20.02 14.19 6.27
C PHE A 261 -19.53 15.18 7.33
N ALA A 262 -19.40 16.46 6.98
CA ALA A 262 -19.27 17.47 8.03
C ALA A 262 -20.62 17.60 8.77
N GLU A 263 -20.61 17.85 10.08
CA GLU A 263 -21.83 18.12 10.85
C GLU A 263 -22.68 19.23 10.21
N GLU A 264 -22.03 20.29 9.75
CA GLU A 264 -22.68 21.41 9.05
C GLU A 264 -23.50 20.92 7.84
N GLN A 265 -23.00 19.96 7.05
CA GLN A 265 -23.72 19.41 5.90
C GLN A 265 -24.96 18.63 6.35
N VAL A 266 -24.83 17.84 7.42
CA VAL A 266 -25.91 17.03 7.96
C VAL A 266 -27.04 17.90 8.51
N ILE A 267 -26.70 19.00 9.17
CA ILE A 267 -27.69 19.93 9.74
C ILE A 267 -28.34 20.78 8.64
N THR A 268 -27.54 21.39 7.77
CA THR A 268 -28.03 22.38 6.80
C THR A 268 -28.67 21.74 5.56
N ASN A 269 -28.19 20.56 5.12
CA ASN A 269 -28.71 19.85 3.96
C ASN A 269 -28.69 18.32 4.14
N PRO A 270 -29.52 17.78 5.06
CA PRO A 270 -29.57 16.34 5.33
C PRO A 270 -30.02 15.52 4.12
N LEU A 271 -30.94 16.03 3.30
CA LEU A 271 -31.40 15.32 2.09
C LEU A 271 -30.29 15.23 1.03
N GLY A 272 -29.44 16.27 0.92
CA GLY A 272 -28.24 16.22 0.08
C GLY A 272 -27.26 15.14 0.54
N CYS A 273 -27.07 14.99 1.86
CA CYS A 273 -26.26 13.91 2.43
C CYS A 273 -26.83 12.52 2.10
N ILE A 274 -28.14 12.35 2.23
CA ILE A 274 -28.82 11.09 1.89
C ILE A 274 -28.70 10.77 0.39
N ASN A 275 -28.84 11.77 -0.49
CA ASN A 275 -28.64 11.59 -1.92
C ASN A 275 -27.23 11.13 -2.26
N TRP A 276 -26.21 11.58 -1.50
CA TRP A 276 -24.86 11.06 -1.63
C TRP A 276 -24.74 9.60 -1.21
N ILE A 277 -25.38 9.20 -0.11
CA ILE A 277 -25.42 7.78 0.31
C ILE A 277 -26.10 6.93 -0.78
N ILE A 278 -27.25 7.35 -1.29
CA ILE A 278 -27.97 6.67 -2.38
C ILE A 278 -27.10 6.55 -3.63
N TYR A 279 -26.43 7.64 -4.02
CA TYR A 279 -25.53 7.64 -5.16
C TYR A 279 -24.45 6.56 -5.01
N PHE A 280 -23.84 6.43 -3.83
CA PHE A 280 -22.82 5.41 -3.61
C PHE A 280 -23.37 3.99 -3.53
N ILE A 281 -24.55 3.78 -2.96
CA ILE A 281 -25.22 2.47 -3.01
C ILE A 281 -25.46 2.06 -4.45
N ASN A 282 -26.05 2.95 -5.27
CA ASN A 282 -26.27 2.72 -6.69
C ASN A 282 -24.98 2.48 -7.45
N TYR A 283 -23.93 3.28 -7.19
CA TYR A 283 -22.62 3.09 -7.79
C TYR A 283 -22.03 1.72 -7.44
N CYS A 284 -22.20 1.25 -6.21
CA CYS A 284 -21.62 -0.02 -5.76
C CYS A 284 -22.41 -1.22 -6.28
N LEU A 285 -23.75 -1.18 -6.17
CA LEU A 285 -24.62 -2.32 -6.47
C LEU A 285 -25.19 -2.30 -7.89
N ASP A 286 -24.89 -1.27 -8.67
CA ASP A 286 -25.57 -0.98 -9.95
C ASP A 286 -27.11 -0.98 -9.78
N SER A 287 -27.57 -0.46 -8.65
CA SER A 287 -28.98 -0.33 -8.30
C SER A 287 -29.59 0.98 -8.80
N GLU A 288 -30.93 1.04 -8.79
CA GLU A 288 -31.70 2.21 -9.24
C GLU A 288 -32.54 2.82 -8.11
N ILE A 289 -31.96 2.93 -6.92
CA ILE A 289 -32.61 3.63 -5.81
C ILE A 289 -32.80 5.09 -6.21
N LYS A 290 -34.05 5.55 -6.27
CA LYS A 290 -34.36 6.94 -6.63
C LYS A 290 -33.90 7.87 -5.52
N GLY A 291 -33.11 8.88 -5.89
CA GLY A 291 -32.79 9.99 -5.02
C GLY A 291 -33.98 10.93 -4.81
N TYR A 292 -33.77 11.92 -3.95
CA TYR A 292 -34.76 12.93 -3.60
C TYR A 292 -34.45 14.25 -4.30
N LYS A 293 -35.48 15.08 -4.47
CA LYS A 293 -35.28 16.47 -4.85
C LYS A 293 -34.66 17.21 -3.67
N ALA A 294 -33.35 17.44 -3.74
CA ALA A 294 -32.59 18.18 -2.75
C ALA A 294 -31.69 19.18 -3.46
N GLU A 295 -31.30 20.24 -2.75
CA GLU A 295 -30.23 21.10 -3.21
C GLU A 295 -28.92 20.31 -3.30
N LYS A 296 -28.05 20.73 -4.22
CA LYS A 296 -26.74 20.13 -4.36
C LYS A 296 -26.00 20.26 -3.01
N LEU A 297 -25.41 19.17 -2.54
CA LEU A 297 -24.65 19.21 -1.30
C LEU A 297 -23.38 20.04 -1.53
N GLU A 298 -23.31 21.19 -0.86
CA GLU A 298 -22.14 22.05 -0.89
C GLU A 298 -20.96 21.40 -0.20
N LYS A 299 -19.76 21.67 -0.72
CA LYS A 299 -18.52 21.11 -0.16
C LYS A 299 -18.10 21.90 1.05
N VAL A 300 -17.82 21.20 2.15
CA VAL A 300 -17.22 21.79 3.35
C VAL A 300 -15.75 21.41 3.41
N ASN A 301 -14.87 22.37 3.68
CA ASN A 301 -13.44 22.06 3.83
C ASN A 301 -13.21 21.21 5.08
N CYS A 302 -12.38 20.17 4.97
CA CYS A 302 -11.83 19.51 6.15
C CYS A 302 -10.93 20.50 6.90
N TRP A 303 -10.79 20.30 8.20
CA TRP A 303 -10.06 21.22 9.08
C TRP A 303 -8.74 20.61 9.58
N THR A 304 -7.71 21.44 9.67
CA THR A 304 -6.54 21.10 10.50
C THR A 304 -6.87 21.32 11.97
N LYS A 305 -5.99 20.85 12.87
CA LYS A 305 -6.15 21.07 14.31
C LYS A 305 -6.25 22.56 14.65
N GLU A 306 -5.40 23.40 14.05
CA GLU A 306 -5.39 24.85 14.27
C GLU A 306 -6.69 25.51 13.76
N GLU A 307 -7.25 25.02 12.66
CA GLU A 307 -8.52 25.51 12.14
C GLU A 307 -9.69 25.12 13.05
N ALA A 308 -9.68 23.89 13.58
CA ALA A 308 -10.65 23.42 14.56
C ALA A 308 -10.58 24.20 15.88
N GLU A 309 -9.38 24.49 16.40
CA GLU A 309 -9.18 25.36 17.58
C GLU A 309 -9.76 26.75 17.35
N LEU A 310 -9.53 27.33 16.16
CA LEU A 310 -10.10 28.62 15.79
C LEU A 310 -11.63 28.57 15.67
N MET A 311 -12.18 27.49 15.11
CA MET A 311 -13.63 27.27 15.03
C MET A 311 -14.25 27.14 16.43
N ALA A 312 -13.59 26.42 17.34
CA ALA A 312 -14.00 26.28 18.73
C ALA A 312 -14.00 27.63 19.46
N PHE A 313 -12.91 28.41 19.31
CA PHE A 313 -12.80 29.75 19.88
C PHE A 313 -13.91 30.69 19.38
N LYS A 314 -14.27 30.60 18.09
CA LYS A 314 -15.33 31.40 17.46
C LYS A 314 -16.74 30.86 17.68
N LEU A 315 -16.90 29.75 18.39
CA LEU A 315 -18.17 29.05 18.54
C LEU A 315 -18.84 28.77 17.19
N TYR A 316 -18.05 28.34 16.21
CA TYR A 316 -18.45 28.20 14.81
C TYR A 316 -19.73 27.36 14.61
N ARG A 317 -19.92 26.31 15.42
CA ARG A 317 -21.12 25.46 15.38
C ARG A 317 -22.42 26.26 15.60
N ASN A 318 -22.39 27.38 16.33
CA ASN A 318 -23.55 28.23 16.57
C ASN A 318 -24.10 28.91 15.30
N ASN A 319 -23.34 28.92 14.20
CA ASN A 319 -23.79 29.51 12.94
C ASN A 319 -24.81 28.63 12.20
N TYR A 320 -24.85 27.33 12.50
CA TYR A 320 -25.73 26.38 11.82
C TYR A 320 -26.51 25.46 12.75
N ILE A 321 -26.11 25.31 14.02
CA ILE A 321 -26.93 24.63 15.02
C ILE A 321 -28.08 25.57 15.42
N PRO A 322 -29.36 25.17 15.27
CA PRO A 322 -30.50 25.99 15.68
C PRO A 322 -30.45 26.39 17.17
N ILE A 323 -30.91 27.60 17.50
CA ILE A 323 -30.88 28.17 18.87
C ILE A 323 -31.50 27.24 19.92
N LEU A 324 -32.59 26.54 19.60
CA LEU A 324 -33.25 25.59 20.51
C LEU A 324 -32.34 24.39 20.87
N GLU A 325 -31.49 23.95 19.94
CA GLU A 325 -30.51 22.90 20.21
C GLU A 325 -29.33 23.42 21.03
N ILE A 326 -28.95 24.69 20.83
CA ILE A 326 -27.93 25.37 21.63
C ILE A 326 -28.37 25.47 23.10
N GLU A 327 -29.62 25.82 23.38
CA GLU A 327 -30.16 25.87 24.74
C GLU A 327 -30.13 24.50 25.44
N ASP A 328 -30.46 23.42 24.72
CA ASP A 328 -30.35 22.05 25.25
C ASP A 328 -28.90 21.63 25.52
N ILE A 329 -27.95 22.03 24.66
CA ILE A 329 -26.52 21.82 24.90
C ILE A 329 -26.08 22.58 26.17
N PHE A 330 -26.50 23.84 26.32
CA PHE A 330 -26.18 24.63 27.51
C PHE A 330 -26.80 24.04 28.78
N ARG A 331 -28.06 23.59 28.73
CA ARG A 331 -28.71 22.90 29.87
C ARG A 331 -27.94 21.64 30.27
N LYS A 332 -27.54 20.80 29.31
CA LYS A 332 -26.71 19.61 29.58
C LYS A 332 -25.35 19.96 30.17
N LYS A 333 -24.73 21.06 29.74
CA LYS A 333 -23.47 21.57 30.29
C LYS A 333 -23.60 22.01 31.76
N VAL A 334 -24.69 22.71 32.09
CA VAL A 334 -24.98 23.15 33.47
C VAL A 334 -25.19 21.94 34.38
N ILE A 335 -26.04 20.99 33.99
CA ILE A 335 -26.36 19.79 34.79
C ILE A 335 -25.11 18.95 35.07
N LYS A 336 -24.20 18.81 34.10
CA LYS A 336 -22.97 18.04 34.29
C LYS A 336 -21.95 18.74 35.21
N ASN A 337 -21.92 20.07 35.19
CA ASN A 337 -21.07 20.87 36.09
C ASN A 337 -21.59 20.87 37.54
N ASP A 338 -22.91 20.77 37.74
CA ASP A 338 -23.49 20.63 39.08
C ASP A 338 -23.23 19.23 39.66
N ASN A 339 -23.37 18.16 38.86
CA ASN A 339 -23.06 16.80 39.32
C ASN A 339 -21.56 16.57 39.59
N SER A 340 -20.64 17.35 39.01
CA SER A 340 -19.21 17.28 39.32
C SER A 340 -18.81 18.07 40.58
N LYS A 341 -19.73 18.85 41.16
CA LYS A 341 -19.50 19.61 42.40
C LYS A 341 -19.98 18.90 43.65
N GLU A 342 -20.74 17.81 43.53
CA GLU A 342 -21.26 17.05 44.68
C GLU A 342 -20.31 15.94 45.17
N GLU A 343 -19.13 15.73 44.55
CA GLU A 343 -18.18 14.67 44.96
C GLU A 343 -16.91 15.18 45.71
N GLU A 344 -16.82 16.47 46.06
CA GLU A 344 -15.58 17.03 46.66
C GLU A 344 -15.68 17.52 48.11
N ASP A 345 -16.74 17.18 48.86
CA ASP A 345 -16.96 17.69 50.24
C ASP A 345 -17.15 16.62 51.33
N ASP A 346 -16.53 15.44 51.20
CA ASP A 346 -16.38 14.49 52.33
C ASP A 346 -14.90 14.19 52.63
N LEU A 347 -14.22 15.17 53.26
CA LEU A 347 -12.97 14.92 53.98
C LEU A 347 -13.26 14.70 55.47
N PRO A 348 -12.75 13.62 56.08
CA PRO A 348 -13.03 13.30 57.47
C PRO A 348 -12.20 14.19 58.41
N PHE A 349 -12.87 14.76 59.42
CA PHE A 349 -12.24 15.22 60.66
C PHE A 349 -12.12 14.07 61.67
#